data_AF-A0A2H0X9H6-F1
#
_entry.id   AF-A0A2H0X9H6-F1
#
_cell.length_a   1.000
_cell.length_b   1.000
_cell.length_c   1.000
_cell.angle_alpha   90.00
_cell.angle_beta   90.00
_cell.angle_gamma   90.00
#
_symmetry.space_group_name_H-M   'P 1'
#
loop_
_entity.id
_entity.type
_entity.pdbx_description
1 polymer ?
#
loop_
_entity_poly.entity_id
_entity_poly.type
_entity_poly.pdbx_seq_one_letter_code
_entity_poly.pdbx_strand_id
1 'polypeptide(L)'
;MVVNDILKAQSEALSKIENEKTLEGLENLRVEYLGKKGLLNILSKDIPTLTDKEKKEVGVSLNKAKSEITSALGIRKKELTNSSTKDNPIDLTLPGNIPPKGSLHITTTAIREITEIFKKLGFTRVRYPEVELIIMLLRL
;
A
#
# COMPACT_ATOMS: atom_id res chain seq x y z
N MET A 1 17.94 -44.78 3.97
CA MET A 1 18.36 -43.71 4.92
C MET A 1 17.99 -42.33 4.38
N VAL A 2 18.45 -41.98 3.17
CA VAL A 2 18.24 -40.67 2.51
C VAL A 2 16.77 -40.20 2.43
N VAL A 3 15.82 -41.11 2.17
CA VAL A 3 14.38 -40.75 2.11
C VAL A 3 13.86 -40.24 3.46
N ASN A 4 14.35 -40.79 4.58
CA ASN A 4 13.92 -40.39 5.91
C ASN A 4 14.43 -38.99 6.29
N ASP A 5 15.61 -38.63 5.78
CA ASP A 5 16.21 -37.30 5.99
C ASP A 5 15.46 -36.21 5.20
N ILE A 6 14.97 -36.55 4.00
CA ILE A 6 14.10 -35.66 3.20
C ILE A 6 12.77 -35.40 3.94
N LEU A 7 12.15 -36.44 4.50
CA LEU A 7 10.90 -36.30 5.25
C LEU A 7 11.06 -35.47 6.52
N LYS A 8 12.19 -35.62 7.25
CA LYS A 8 12.51 -34.78 8.40
C LYS A 8 12.74 -33.31 8.02
N ALA A 9 13.52 -33.07 6.96
CA ALA A 9 13.76 -31.72 6.47
C ALA A 9 12.46 -31.04 6.00
N GLN A 10 11.55 -31.80 5.41
CA GLN A 10 10.23 -31.34 4.99
C GLN A 10 9.35 -30.93 6.17
N SER A 11 9.23 -31.77 7.20
CA SER A 11 8.39 -31.44 8.37
C SER A 11 8.94 -30.25 9.15
N GLU A 12 10.26 -30.16 9.31
CA GLU A 12 10.91 -29.02 9.96
C GLU A 12 10.70 -27.73 9.16
N ALA A 13 10.84 -27.77 7.83
CA ALA A 13 10.58 -26.63 6.96
C ALA A 13 9.13 -26.15 7.08
N LEU A 14 8.16 -27.06 7.04
CA LEU A 14 6.74 -26.72 7.17
C LEU A 14 6.44 -26.07 8.53
N SER A 15 6.99 -26.62 9.61
CA SER A 15 6.83 -26.03 10.96
C SER A 15 7.44 -24.64 11.08
N LYS A 16 8.64 -24.41 10.51
CA LYS A 16 9.25 -23.08 10.50
C LYS A 16 8.45 -22.09 9.66
N ILE A 17 7.94 -22.51 8.50
CA ILE A 17 7.10 -21.66 7.62
C ILE A 17 5.81 -21.25 8.33
N GLU A 18 5.18 -22.17 9.06
CA GLU A 18 3.94 -21.89 9.79
C GLU A 18 4.15 -20.89 10.93
N ASN A 19 5.28 -21.02 11.64
CA ASN A 19 5.62 -20.14 12.76
C ASN A 19 6.18 -18.77 12.33
N GLU A 20 6.62 -18.62 11.08
CA GLU A 20 7.21 -17.37 10.59
C GLU A 20 6.16 -16.26 10.49
N LYS A 21 6.54 -15.05 10.94
CA LYS A 21 5.67 -13.87 11.02
C LYS A 21 6.14 -12.72 10.16
N THR A 22 7.28 -12.86 9.50
CA THR A 22 7.89 -11.79 8.70
C THR A 22 8.09 -12.23 7.26
N LEU A 23 7.92 -11.29 6.32
CA LEU A 23 8.21 -11.54 4.90
C LEU A 23 9.70 -11.82 4.66
N GLU A 24 10.58 -11.18 5.45
CA GLU A 24 12.02 -11.37 5.36
C GLU A 24 12.45 -12.75 5.89
N GLY A 25 11.89 -13.20 7.02
CA GLY A 25 12.10 -14.55 7.53
C GLY A 25 11.63 -15.64 6.56
N LEU A 26 10.51 -15.40 5.86
CA LEU A 26 10.01 -16.29 4.81
C LEU A 26 10.98 -16.44 3.63
N GLU A 27 11.61 -15.35 3.17
CA GLU A 27 12.62 -15.41 2.11
C GLU A 27 13.91 -16.09 2.60
N ASN A 28 14.30 -15.89 3.86
CA ASN A 28 15.44 -16.60 4.46
C ASN A 28 15.20 -18.12 4.48
N LEU A 29 14.01 -18.57 4.90
CA LEU A 29 13.63 -19.99 4.85
C LEU A 29 13.62 -20.53 3.41
N ARG A 30 13.13 -19.73 2.45
CA ARG A 30 13.19 -20.12 1.03
C ARG A 30 14.64 -20.35 0.57
N VAL A 31 15.58 -19.49 0.96
CA VAL A 31 17.00 -19.64 0.59
C VAL A 31 17.63 -20.83 1.32
N GLU A 32 17.33 -21.04 2.60
CA GLU A 32 17.87 -22.13 3.43
C GLU A 32 17.46 -23.52 2.92
N TYR A 33 16.22 -23.70 2.47
CA TYR A 33 15.71 -25.00 2.05
C TYR A 33 15.76 -25.22 0.53
N LEU A 34 15.44 -24.20 -0.28
CA LEU A 34 15.33 -24.30 -1.76
C LEU A 34 16.49 -23.62 -2.52
N GLY A 35 17.38 -22.88 -1.85
CA GLY A 35 18.48 -22.17 -2.48
C GLY A 35 19.53 -23.09 -3.14
N LYS A 36 20.50 -22.50 -3.87
CA LYS A 36 21.59 -23.25 -4.53
C LYS A 36 22.46 -24.07 -3.55
N LYS A 37 22.56 -23.63 -2.29
CA LYS A 37 23.21 -24.35 -1.19
C LYS A 37 22.21 -24.87 -0.14
N GLY A 38 20.92 -24.93 -0.48
CA GLY A 38 19.89 -25.31 0.47
C GLY A 38 19.90 -26.81 0.79
N LEU A 39 19.35 -27.16 1.95
CA LEU A 39 19.35 -28.53 2.48
C LEU A 39 18.83 -29.56 1.46
N LEU A 40 17.76 -29.25 0.72
CA LEU A 40 17.19 -30.15 -0.30
C LEU A 40 18.11 -30.32 -1.51
N ASN A 41 18.86 -29.29 -1.88
CA ASN A 41 19.82 -29.36 -2.99
C ASN A 41 21.13 -30.05 -2.58
N ILE A 42 21.52 -29.99 -1.30
CA ILE A 42 22.62 -30.80 -0.76
C ILE A 42 22.23 -32.28 -0.81
N LEU A 43 21.05 -32.63 -0.30
CA LEU A 43 20.50 -34.00 -0.37
C LEU A 43 20.32 -34.49 -1.81
N SER A 44 20.13 -33.57 -2.78
CA SER A 44 20.07 -33.91 -4.21
C SER A 44 21.42 -34.35 -4.79
N LYS A 45 22.54 -33.90 -4.22
CA LYS A 45 23.89 -34.25 -4.70
C LYS A 45 24.31 -35.66 -4.34
N ASP A 46 23.66 -36.27 -3.35
CA ASP A 46 23.92 -37.64 -2.94
C ASP A 46 23.14 -38.65 -3.78
N ILE A 47 22.19 -38.22 -4.62
CA ILE A 47 21.40 -39.08 -5.52
C ILE A 47 22.24 -39.90 -6.53
N PRO A 48 23.34 -39.39 -7.12
CA PRO A 48 24.15 -40.14 -8.10
C PRO A 48 24.74 -41.44 -7.55
N THR A 49 24.98 -41.53 -6.25
CA THR A 49 25.64 -42.67 -5.60
C THR A 49 24.68 -43.83 -5.26
N LEU A 50 23.37 -43.69 -5.49
CA LEU A 50 22.37 -44.72 -5.21
C LEU A 50 22.09 -45.64 -6.40
N THR A 51 21.52 -46.83 -6.12
CA THR A 51 21.05 -47.77 -7.15
C THR A 51 19.81 -47.24 -7.88
N ASP A 52 19.52 -47.73 -9.09
CA ASP A 52 18.44 -47.21 -9.95
C ASP A 52 17.04 -47.29 -9.33
N LYS A 53 16.79 -48.29 -8.47
CA LYS A 53 15.52 -48.38 -7.71
C LYS A 53 15.41 -47.27 -6.67
N GLU A 54 16.46 -47.04 -5.89
CA GLU A 54 16.49 -46.03 -4.83
C GLU A 54 16.51 -44.61 -5.40
N LYS A 55 17.18 -44.38 -6.54
CA LYS A 55 17.15 -43.11 -7.28
C LYS A 55 15.73 -42.67 -7.63
N LYS A 56 14.87 -43.64 -8.01
CA LYS A 56 13.49 -43.37 -8.40
C LYS A 56 12.64 -42.93 -7.20
N GLU A 57 12.77 -43.63 -6.07
CA GLU A 57 12.06 -43.27 -4.82
C GLU A 57 12.53 -41.93 -4.25
N VAL A 58 13.85 -41.71 -4.18
CA VAL A 58 14.42 -40.47 -3.65
C VAL A 58 14.05 -39.27 -4.52
N GLY A 59 14.06 -39.41 -5.85
CA GLY A 59 13.66 -38.34 -6.77
C GLY A 59 12.19 -37.94 -6.64
N VAL A 60 11.29 -38.92 -6.46
CA VAL A 60 9.85 -38.65 -6.24
C VAL A 60 9.64 -37.91 -4.92
N SER A 61 10.25 -38.39 -3.83
CA SER A 61 10.15 -37.77 -2.51
C SER A 61 10.73 -36.35 -2.49
N LEU A 62 11.86 -36.12 -3.17
CA LEU A 62 12.48 -34.80 -3.27
C LEU A 62 11.58 -33.81 -4.02
N ASN A 63 11.04 -34.21 -5.17
CA ASN A 63 10.14 -33.35 -5.95
C ASN A 63 8.86 -33.03 -5.18
N LYS A 64 8.32 -34.02 -4.45
CA LYS A 64 7.16 -33.82 -3.58
C LYS A 64 7.46 -32.81 -2.47
N ALA A 65 8.58 -32.99 -1.75
CA ALA A 65 8.99 -32.06 -0.70
C ALA A 65 9.22 -30.63 -1.23
N LYS A 66 9.88 -30.49 -2.39
CA LYS A 66 10.07 -29.18 -3.05
C LYS A 66 8.73 -28.51 -3.39
N SER A 67 7.79 -29.26 -3.93
CA SER A 67 6.46 -28.75 -4.29
C SER A 67 5.68 -28.29 -3.05
N GLU A 68 5.64 -29.12 -2.00
CA GLU A 68 4.92 -28.80 -0.78
C GLU A 68 5.50 -27.58 -0.05
N ILE A 69 6.82 -27.49 0.08
CA ILE A 69 7.49 -26.34 0.69
C ILE A 69 7.21 -25.07 -0.13
N THR A 70 7.29 -25.15 -1.47
CA THR A 70 7.01 -24.00 -2.34
C THR A 70 5.55 -23.53 -2.19
N SER A 71 4.61 -24.47 -2.11
CA SER A 71 3.20 -24.18 -1.88
C SER A 71 2.96 -23.51 -0.53
N ALA A 72 3.52 -24.07 0.55
CA ALA A 72 3.40 -23.55 1.91
C ALA A 72 3.97 -22.12 2.02
N LEU A 73 5.16 -21.87 1.45
CA LEU A 73 5.75 -20.53 1.37
C LEU A 73 4.82 -19.54 0.65
N GLY A 74 4.20 -19.97 -0.46
CA GLY A 74 3.27 -19.14 -1.24
C GLY A 74 1.99 -18.80 -0.48
N ILE A 75 1.42 -19.76 0.24
CA ILE A 75 0.22 -19.57 1.08
C ILE A 75 0.54 -18.60 2.22
N ARG A 76 1.62 -18.86 2.97
CA ARG A 76 2.01 -18.03 4.12
C ARG A 76 2.36 -16.59 3.71
N LYS A 77 3.04 -16.42 2.58
CA LYS A 77 3.33 -15.09 2.01
C LYS A 77 2.05 -14.31 1.71
N LYS A 78 1.04 -14.96 1.12
CA LYS A 78 -0.28 -14.34 0.86
C LYS A 78 -1.00 -13.94 2.15
N GLU A 79 -0.95 -14.80 3.17
CA GLU A 79 -1.55 -14.50 4.48
C GLU A 79 -0.92 -13.25 5.12
N LEU A 80 0.40 -13.17 5.14
CA LEU A 80 1.15 -12.05 5.70
C LEU A 80 0.97 -10.73 4.92
N THR A 81 0.84 -10.80 3.59
CA THR A 81 0.54 -9.61 2.79
C THR A 81 -0.90 -9.14 2.98
N ASN A 82 -1.84 -10.06 3.18
CA ASN A 82 -3.26 -9.73 3.36
C ASN A 82 -3.62 -9.30 4.78
N SER A 83 -2.82 -9.67 5.78
CA SER A 83 -3.01 -9.18 7.16
C SER A 83 -2.57 -7.73 7.32
N SER A 84 -1.49 -7.31 6.64
CA SER A 84 -0.95 -5.94 6.76
C SER A 84 -1.90 -4.83 6.27
N THR A 85 -2.93 -5.17 5.48
CA THR A 85 -3.86 -4.18 4.91
C THR A 85 -5.16 -4.02 5.71
N LYS A 86 -5.42 -4.84 6.73
CA LYS A 86 -6.72 -4.84 7.44
C LYS A 86 -6.77 -3.99 8.70
N ASP A 87 -5.63 -3.50 9.20
CA ASP A 87 -5.56 -3.00 10.58
C ASP A 87 -5.57 -1.48 10.76
N ASN A 88 -5.92 -0.69 9.76
CA ASN A 88 -6.12 0.75 9.97
C ASN A 88 -7.44 1.24 9.39
N PRO A 89 -8.55 1.15 10.15
CA PRO A 89 -9.75 1.90 9.80
C PRO A 89 -9.41 3.39 9.87
N ILE A 90 -9.30 4.03 8.70
CA ILE A 90 -9.11 5.47 8.62
C ILE A 90 -10.45 6.14 8.92
N ASP A 91 -10.47 7.04 9.90
CA ASP A 91 -11.69 7.78 10.25
C ASP A 91 -11.97 8.85 9.19
N LEU A 92 -13.00 8.61 8.36
CA LEU A 92 -13.43 9.51 7.29
C LEU A 92 -14.09 10.80 7.81
N THR A 93 -14.38 10.89 9.11
CA THR A 93 -14.96 12.10 9.73
C THR A 93 -13.92 13.11 10.20
N LEU A 94 -12.63 12.73 10.15
CA LEU A 94 -11.54 13.62 10.56
C LEU A 94 -11.53 14.90 9.72
N PRO A 95 -11.50 16.09 10.34
CA PRO A 95 -11.40 17.33 9.61
C PRO A 95 -10.07 17.39 8.87
N GLY A 96 -10.15 17.56 7.55
CA GLY A 96 -8.97 17.79 6.71
C GLY A 96 -8.33 19.15 7.01
N ASN A 97 -7.12 19.34 6.49
CA ASN A 97 -6.42 20.61 6.60
C ASN A 97 -7.01 21.61 5.58
N ILE A 98 -7.91 22.48 6.02
CA ILE A 98 -8.65 23.42 5.15
C ILE A 98 -7.95 24.79 5.17
N PRO A 99 -7.66 25.42 4.01
CA PRO A 99 -7.10 26.76 3.99
C PRO A 99 -8.07 27.79 4.61
N PRO A 100 -7.57 28.87 5.22
CA PRO A 100 -8.43 29.88 5.83
C PRO A 100 -9.34 30.51 4.77
N LYS A 101 -10.65 30.53 5.03
CA LYS A 101 -11.61 31.23 4.19
C LYS A 101 -11.59 32.73 4.50
N GLY A 102 -11.36 33.55 3.48
CA GLY A 102 -11.56 35.00 3.57
C GLY A 102 -13.03 35.37 3.72
N SER A 103 -13.29 36.55 4.29
CA SER A 103 -14.64 37.12 4.41
C SER A 103 -14.66 38.53 3.82
N LEU A 104 -15.84 38.96 3.35
CA LEU A 104 -16.03 40.35 2.93
C LEU A 104 -16.11 41.26 4.16
N HIS A 105 -15.54 42.46 4.04
CA HIS A 105 -15.72 43.50 5.05
C HIS A 105 -17.18 43.92 5.16
N ILE A 106 -17.66 44.23 6.37
CA ILE A 106 -19.07 44.52 6.66
C ILE A 106 -19.64 45.66 5.79
N THR A 107 -18.84 46.69 5.52
CA THR A 107 -19.24 47.80 4.66
C THR A 107 -19.46 47.36 3.22
N THR A 108 -18.66 46.41 2.72
CA THR A 108 -18.83 45.87 1.36
C THR A 108 -20.10 45.04 1.27
N THR A 109 -20.41 44.26 2.31
CA THR A 109 -21.66 43.50 2.41
C THR A 109 -22.87 44.44 2.38
N ALA A 110 -22.88 45.47 3.25
CA ALA A 110 -23.96 46.45 3.29
C ALA A 110 -24.14 47.19 1.94
N ILE A 111 -23.06 47.64 1.31
CA ILE A 111 -23.14 48.30 0.00
C ILE A 111 -23.75 47.36 -1.06
N ARG A 112 -23.37 46.08 -1.06
CA ARG A 112 -23.92 45.08 -2.00
C ARG A 112 -25.40 44.84 -1.77
N GLU A 113 -25.82 44.66 -0.52
CA GLU A 113 -27.23 44.46 -0.15
C GLU A 113 -28.09 45.64 -0.60
N ILE A 114 -27.67 46.87 -0.27
CA ILE A 114 -28.35 48.09 -0.71
C ILE A 114 -28.40 48.16 -2.24
N THR A 115 -27.28 47.91 -2.92
CA THR A 115 -27.21 47.95 -4.39
C THR A 115 -28.19 46.96 -5.02
N GLU A 116 -28.30 45.73 -4.50
CA GLU A 116 -29.21 44.70 -5.02
C GLU A 116 -30.69 45.07 -4.84
N ILE A 117 -31.05 45.74 -3.73
CA ILE A 117 -32.42 46.24 -3.52
C ILE A 117 -32.78 47.26 -4.60
N PHE A 118 -31.93 48.27 -4.82
CA PHE A 118 -32.21 49.34 -5.78
C PHE A 118 -32.11 48.87 -7.23
N LYS A 119 -31.28 47.88 -7.53
CA LYS A 119 -31.19 47.25 -8.84
C LYS A 119 -32.54 46.64 -9.27
N LYS A 120 -33.27 46.02 -8.33
CA LYS A 120 -34.63 45.48 -8.60
C LYS A 120 -35.65 46.57 -8.94
N LEU A 121 -35.41 47.79 -8.48
CA LEU A 121 -36.24 48.97 -8.77
C LEU A 121 -35.84 49.67 -10.08
N GLY A 122 -34.89 49.12 -10.84
CA GLY A 122 -34.44 49.68 -12.12
C GLY A 122 -33.29 50.69 -12.01
N PHE A 123 -32.71 50.89 -10.83
CA PHE A 123 -31.55 51.77 -10.66
C PHE A 123 -30.24 51.07 -11.05
N THR A 124 -29.29 51.85 -11.56
CA THR A 124 -27.95 51.37 -11.92
C THR A 124 -26.90 52.07 -11.05
N ARG A 125 -25.95 51.30 -10.51
CA ARG A 125 -24.84 51.85 -9.72
C ARG A 125 -23.76 52.43 -10.65
N VAL A 126 -23.37 53.67 -10.39
CA VAL A 126 -22.25 54.36 -11.05
C VAL A 126 -21.19 54.69 -10.01
N ARG A 127 -19.90 54.63 -10.37
CA ARG A 127 -18.80 55.12 -9.53
C ARG A 127 -18.29 56.44 -10.10
N TYR A 128 -17.99 57.39 -9.23
CA TYR A 128 -17.39 58.68 -9.56
C TYR A 128 -16.05 58.82 -8.81
N PRO A 129 -15.09 59.64 -9.28
CA PRO A 129 -13.90 59.98 -8.52
C PRO A 129 -14.21 60.42 -7.08
N GLU A 130 -13.35 60.04 -6.13
CA GLU A 130 -13.49 60.42 -4.72
C GLU A 130 -13.13 61.89 -4.47
N VAL A 131 -12.41 62.52 -5.41
CA VAL A 131 -12.07 63.93 -5.37
C VAL A 131 -12.91 64.67 -6.41
N GLU A 132 -13.72 65.63 -5.95
CA GLU A 132 -14.41 66.57 -6.83
C GLU A 132 -13.49 67.75 -7.15
N LEU A 133 -13.22 67.97 -8.44
CA LEU A 133 -12.54 69.18 -8.91
C LEU A 133 -13.61 70.20 -9.33
N ILE A 134 -13.67 71.33 -8.64
CA ILE A 134 -14.45 72.48 -9.07
C ILE A 134 -13.74 73.08 -10.29
N ILE A 135 -14.04 72.55 -11.48
CA ILE A 135 -13.73 73.26 -12.72
C ILE A 135 -14.76 74.38 -12.84
N MET A 136 -14.35 75.58 -12.46
CA MET A 136 -15.03 76.80 -12.86
C MET A 136 -15.12 76.79 -14.39
N LEU A 137 -16.35 76.72 -14.89
CA LEU A 137 -16.71 77.01 -16.28
C LEU A 137 -16.39 78.50 -16.56
N LEU A 138 -15.12 78.82 -16.77
CA LEU A 138 -14.72 79.95 -17.60
C LEU A 138 -14.80 79.48 -19.05
N ARG A 139 -16.03 79.39 -19.56
CA ARG A 139 -16.25 79.56 -21.00
C ARG A 139 -15.89 81.01 -21.31
N LEU A 140 -14.77 81.18 -22.01
CA LEU A 140 -14.47 82.37 -22.83
C LEU A 140 -15.63 82.65 -23.80
#